data_AF-A0A075HXA8-F1
#
_entry.id   AF-A0A075HXA8-F1
#
_cell.length_a   1.000
_cell.length_b   1.000
_cell.length_c   1.000
_cell.angle_alpha   90.00
_cell.angle_beta   90.00
_cell.angle_gamma   90.00
#
_symmetry.space_group_name_H-M   'P 1'
#
loop_
_entity.id
_entity.type
_entity.pdbx_description
1 polymer ?
#
loop_
_entity_poly.entity_id
_entity_poly.type
_entity_poly.pdbx_seq_one_letter_code
_entity_poly.pdbx_strand_id
1 'polypeptide(L)'
;MPLESLIEFVTALITDHLYAGVFLAALIETIIPPIPTMAVFPTAGFIASQNGLDLPELILLGIVGGLGASIGSTVIYLIALKLGRTALLRYLKYVKVSEKK
;
A
#
# COMPACT_ATOMS: atom_id res chain seq x y z
N MET A 1 17.76 -4.80 10.74
CA MET A 1 17.61 -3.41 10.25
C MET A 1 16.12 -3.05 10.24
N PRO A 2 15.68 -1.79 10.44
CA PRO A 2 14.26 -1.45 10.66
C PRO A 2 13.32 -1.87 9.53
N LEU A 3 13.81 -1.93 8.28
CA LEU A 3 13.05 -2.40 7.13
C LEU A 3 12.81 -3.92 7.17
N GLU A 4 13.79 -4.71 7.60
CA GLU A 4 13.65 -6.17 7.72
C GLU A 4 12.57 -6.53 8.73
N SER A 5 12.58 -5.88 9.91
CA SER A 5 11.56 -6.10 10.94
C SER A 5 10.15 -5.71 10.47
N LEU A 6 10.02 -4.70 9.61
CA LEU A 6 8.75 -4.32 9.01
C LEU A 6 8.25 -5.37 8.03
N ILE A 7 9.15 -5.92 7.20
CA ILE A 7 8.82 -6.99 6.26
C ILE A 7 8.41 -8.25 7.02
N GLU A 8 9.16 -8.67 8.04
CA GLU A 8 8.83 -9.81 8.89
C GLU A 8 7.46 -9.64 9.56
N PHE A 9 7.16 -8.44 10.08
CA PHE A 9 5.84 -8.14 10.64
C PHE A 9 4.72 -8.30 9.62
N VAL A 10 4.88 -7.75 8.41
CA VAL A 10 3.89 -7.87 7.34
C VAL A 10 3.71 -9.34 6.92
N THR A 11 4.81 -10.08 6.80
CA THR A 11 4.76 -11.51 6.46
C THR A 11 4.04 -12.32 7.55
N ALA A 12 4.32 -12.07 8.84
CA ALA A 12 3.63 -12.72 9.94
C ALA A 12 2.13 -12.39 9.93
N LEU A 13 1.77 -11.12 9.70
CA LEU A 13 0.38 -10.67 9.61
C LEU A 13 -0.39 -11.41 8.50
N ILE A 14 0.21 -11.56 7.31
CA ILE A 14 -0.38 -12.29 6.19
C ILE A 14 -0.45 -13.80 6.47
N THR A 15 0.57 -14.36 7.12
CA THR A 15 0.61 -15.80 7.43
C THR A 15 -0.49 -16.17 8.43
N ASP A 16 -0.63 -15.40 9.50
CA ASP A 16 -1.58 -15.69 10.57
C ASP A 16 -3.02 -15.31 10.19
N HIS A 17 -3.19 -14.28 9.36
CA HIS A 17 -4.50 -13.68 9.08
C HIS A 17 -4.70 -13.35 7.59
N LEU A 18 -4.41 -14.27 6.67
CA LEU A 18 -4.40 -14.09 5.20
C LEU A 18 -5.22 -12.89 4.65
N TYR A 19 -6.56 -12.92 4.71
CA TYR A 19 -7.39 -11.84 4.16
C TYR A 19 -7.20 -10.49 4.85
N ALA A 20 -7.31 -10.45 6.18
CA ALA A 20 -7.16 -9.22 6.96
C ALA A 20 -5.72 -8.69 6.90
N GLY A 21 -4.75 -9.61 6.88
CA GLY A 21 -3.33 -9.34 6.74
C GLY A 21 -3.02 -8.69 5.41
N VAL A 22 -3.53 -9.23 4.30
CA VAL A 22 -3.37 -8.63 2.97
C VAL A 22 -4.05 -7.27 2.88
N PHE A 23 -5.25 -7.11 3.44
CA PHE A 23 -5.94 -5.81 3.49
C PHE A 23 -5.09 -4.73 4.19
N LEU A 24 -4.62 -5.04 5.40
CA LEU A 24 -3.84 -4.10 6.21
C LEU A 24 -2.47 -3.85 5.61
N ALA A 25 -1.80 -4.89 5.11
CA ALA A 25 -0.51 -4.77 4.45
C ALA A 25 -0.58 -3.89 3.20
N ALA A 26 -1.60 -4.09 2.35
CA ALA A 26 -1.84 -3.28 1.17
C ALA A 26 -2.18 -1.81 1.51
N LEU A 27 -2.95 -1.59 2.58
CA LEU A 27 -3.24 -0.25 3.08
C LEU A 27 -1.96 0.45 3.56
N ILE A 28 -1.16 -0.22 4.38
CA ILE A 28 0.05 0.35 4.97
C ILE A 28 1.11 0.61 3.90
N GLU A 29 1.38 -0.33 2.99
CA GLU A 29 2.35 -0.13 1.90
C GLU A 29 1.95 1.05 1.00
N THR A 30 0.65 1.22 0.77
CA THR A 30 0.17 2.31 -0.07
C THR A 30 0.43 3.65 0.59
N ILE A 31 0.19 3.76 1.91
CA ILE A 31 0.37 5.00 2.67
C ILE A 31 1.87 5.29 2.94
N ILE A 32 2.68 4.25 3.11
CA ILE A 32 4.08 4.31 3.56
C ILE A 32 5.01 3.85 2.42
N PRO A 33 5.59 4.77 1.63
CA PRO A 33 6.43 4.45 0.47
C PRO A 33 7.61 3.50 0.65
N PRO A 34 8.31 3.40 1.81
CA PRO A 34 9.49 2.54 1.92
C PRO A 34 9.18 1.03 1.93
N ILE A 35 7.91 0.61 1.86
CA ILE A 35 7.56 -0.82 1.83
C ILE A 35 7.65 -1.35 0.39
N PRO A 36 8.50 -2.35 0.11
CA PRO A 36 8.58 -2.94 -1.22
C PRO A 36 7.32 -3.75 -1.51
N THR A 37 6.73 -3.56 -2.70
CA THR A 37 5.51 -4.27 -3.13
C THR A 37 5.67 -5.80 -3.14
N MET A 38 6.92 -6.30 -3.22
CA MET A 38 7.22 -7.73 -3.09
C MET A 38 6.84 -8.31 -1.73
N ALA A 39 6.79 -7.48 -0.67
CA ALA A 39 6.45 -7.93 0.67
C ALA A 39 4.96 -8.28 0.83
N VAL A 40 4.07 -7.71 0.01
CA VAL A 40 2.61 -7.84 0.17
C VAL A 40 2.04 -8.84 -0.83
N PHE A 41 1.86 -8.47 -2.10
CA PHE A 41 1.10 -9.29 -3.06
C PHE A 41 1.78 -10.60 -3.48
N PRO A 42 3.09 -10.64 -3.79
CA PRO A 42 3.78 -11.90 -4.06
C PRO A 42 3.77 -12.85 -2.85
N THR A 43 3.99 -12.32 -1.64
CA THR A 43 3.90 -13.10 -0.39
C THR A 43 2.49 -13.65 -0.15
N ALA A 44 1.47 -12.81 -0.35
CA ALA A 44 0.07 -13.22 -0.27
C ALA A 44 -0.27 -14.33 -1.25
N GLY A 45 0.18 -14.22 -2.51
CA GLY A 45 -0.02 -15.25 -3.53
C GLY A 45 0.72 -16.55 -3.20
N PHE A 46 1.95 -16.46 -2.67
CA PHE A 46 2.71 -17.62 -2.23
C PHE A 46 1.99 -18.35 -1.07
N ILE A 47 1.59 -17.62 -0.03
CA ILE A 47 0.85 -18.19 1.10
C ILE A 47 -0.51 -18.74 0.64
N ALA A 48 -1.16 -18.07 -0.30
CA ALA A 48 -2.41 -18.56 -0.87
C ALA A 48 -2.22 -19.91 -1.61
N SER A 49 -1.13 -20.04 -2.36
CA SER A 49 -0.77 -21.30 -2.99
C SER A 49 -0.46 -22.39 -1.97
N GLN A 50 0.22 -22.06 -0.87
CA GLN A 50 0.57 -23.02 0.19
C GLN A 50 -0.66 -23.50 0.97
N ASN A 51 -1.64 -22.63 1.18
CA ASN A 51 -2.92 -22.96 1.81
C ASN A 51 -3.89 -23.67 0.87
N GLY A 52 -3.56 -23.81 -0.42
CA GLY A 52 -4.38 -24.50 -1.40
C GLY A 52 -5.68 -23.79 -1.73
N LEU A 53 -5.69 -22.44 -1.72
CA LEU A 53 -6.91 -21.68 -2.02
C LEU A 53 -7.36 -21.89 -3.46
N ASP A 54 -8.67 -22.06 -3.63
CA ASP A 54 -9.31 -22.20 -4.93
C ASP A 54 -9.44 -20.83 -5.63
N LEU A 55 -9.73 -20.85 -6.93
CA LEU A 55 -9.85 -19.63 -7.74
C LEU A 55 -10.81 -18.56 -7.16
N PRO A 56 -12.00 -18.89 -6.63
CA PRO A 56 -12.90 -17.89 -6.04
C PRO A 56 -12.29 -17.21 -4.80
N GLU A 57 -11.59 -17.98 -3.97
CA GLU A 57 -10.96 -17.49 -2.75
C GLU A 57 -9.76 -16.59 -3.06
N LEU A 58 -9.03 -16.91 -4.12
CA LEU A 58 -7.91 -16.11 -4.63
C LEU A 58 -8.39 -14.79 -5.25
N ILE A 59 -9.53 -14.81 -5.96
CA ILE A 59 -10.20 -13.59 -6.44
C ILE A 59 -10.63 -12.72 -5.24
N LEU A 60 -11.24 -13.32 -4.21
CA LEU A 60 -11.62 -12.60 -3.00
C LEU A 60 -10.40 -11.97 -2.32
N LEU A 61 -9.28 -12.69 -2.23
CA LEU A 61 -8.03 -12.19 -1.67
C LEU A 61 -7.51 -10.95 -2.43
N GLY A 62 -7.56 -11.01 -3.77
CA GLY A 62 -7.22 -9.88 -4.64
C GLY A 62 -8.14 -8.67 -4.44
N ILE A 63 -9.46 -8.89 -4.33
CA ILE A 63 -10.43 -7.82 -4.03
C ILE A 63 -10.13 -7.18 -2.68
N VAL A 64 -9.88 -7.99 -1.65
CA VAL A 64 -9.58 -7.52 -0.29
C VAL A 64 -8.29 -6.70 -0.26
N GLY A 65 -7.22 -7.17 -0.91
CA GLY A 65 -5.97 -6.40 -1.04
C GLY A 65 -6.18 -5.10 -1.85
N GLY A 66 -6.91 -5.17 -2.95
CA GLY A 66 -7.24 -4.00 -3.77
C GLY A 66 -8.06 -2.95 -3.01
N LEU A 67 -8.97 -3.35 -2.13
CA LEU A 67 -9.71 -2.45 -1.24
C LEU A 67 -8.78 -1.76 -0.25
N GLY A 68 -7.86 -2.49 0.38
CA GLY A 68 -6.86 -1.92 1.27
C GLY A 68 -6.02 -0.84 0.58
N ALA A 69 -5.49 -1.16 -0.60
CA ALA A 69 -4.72 -0.20 -1.41
C ALA A 69 -5.56 1.00 -1.87
N SER A 70 -6.82 0.78 -2.29
CA SER A 70 -7.72 1.86 -2.72
C SER A 70 -8.02 2.84 -1.58
N ILE A 71 -8.23 2.33 -0.36
CA ILE A 71 -8.42 3.15 0.83
C ILE A 71 -7.14 3.93 1.14
N GLY A 72 -5.98 3.26 1.12
CA GLY A 72 -4.68 3.91 1.33
C GLY A 72 -4.42 5.05 0.34
N SER A 73 -4.70 4.82 -0.94
CA SER A 73 -4.58 5.82 -2.00
C SER A 73 -5.55 6.99 -1.80
N THR A 74 -6.78 6.71 -1.36
CA THR A 74 -7.76 7.75 -1.03
C THR A 74 -7.27 8.62 0.13
N VAL A 75 -6.65 8.03 1.16
CA VAL A 75 -6.05 8.78 2.27
C VAL A 75 -4.94 9.71 1.76
N ILE A 76 -4.02 9.20 0.94
CA ILE A 76 -2.96 10.03 0.34
C ILE A 76 -3.57 11.15 -0.51
N TYR A 77 -4.56 10.83 -1.33
CA TYR A 77 -5.25 11.81 -2.17
C TYR A 77 -5.85 12.94 -1.34
N LEU A 78 -6.53 12.64 -0.24
CA LEU A 78 -7.11 13.66 0.64
C LEU A 78 -6.05 14.51 1.34
N ILE A 79 -4.92 13.91 1.73
CA ILE A 79 -3.76 14.63 2.27
C ILE A 79 -3.20 15.58 1.20
N ALA A 80 -2.98 15.09 -0.02
CA ALA A 80 -2.49 15.86 -1.15
C ALA A 80 -3.47 16.96 -1.58
N LEU A 81 -4.78 16.72 -1.49
CA LEU A 81 -5.80 17.72 -1.81
C LEU A 81 -5.73 18.92 -0.84
N LYS A 82 -5.51 18.66 0.46
CA LYS A 82 -5.45 19.71 1.49
C LYS A 82 -4.08 20.41 1.56
N LEU A 83 -2.99 19.65 1.46
CA LEU A 83 -1.62 20.15 1.69
C LEU A 83 -0.84 20.38 0.39
N GLY A 84 -1.25 19.74 -0.69
CA GLY A 84 -0.53 19.71 -1.96
C GLY A 84 -0.33 21.09 -2.55
N ARG A 85 -1.35 21.96 -2.57
CA ARG A 85 -1.19 23.34 -3.09
C ARG A 85 -0.15 24.13 -2.32
N THR A 86 -0.19 24.09 -0.99
CA THR A 86 0.76 24.83 -0.13
C THR A 86 2.18 24.30 -0.28
N ALA A 87 2.36 22.97 -0.28
CA ALA A 87 3.65 22.35 -0.52
C ALA A 87 4.16 22.67 -1.92
N LEU A 88 3.32 22.50 -2.95
CA LEU A 88 3.64 22.76 -4.34
C LEU A 88 4.07 24.21 -4.56
N LEU A 89 3.34 25.20 -4.04
CA LEU A 89 3.72 26.62 -4.14
C LEU A 89 5.01 26.94 -3.38
N ARG A 90 5.31 26.23 -2.29
CA ARG A 90 6.60 26.37 -1.59
C ARG A 90 7.77 25.83 -2.43
N TYR A 91 7.58 24.69 -3.09
CA TYR A 91 8.64 24.05 -3.88
C TYR A 91 8.79 24.62 -5.30
N LEU A 92 7.70 25.04 -5.96
CA LEU A 92 7.73 25.65 -7.30
C LEU A 92 8.51 26.97 -7.36
N LYS A 93 8.65 27.68 -6.24
CA LYS A 93 9.53 28.87 -6.13
C LYS A 93 10.98 28.56 -6.51
N TYR A 94 11.45 27.33 -6.32
CA TYR A 94 12.80 26.93 -6.69
C TYR A 94 12.94 26.54 -8.16
N VAL A 95 11.83 26.28 -8.87
CA VAL A 95 11.82 25.77 -10.24
C VAL A 95 11.46 26.85 -11.28
N LYS A 96 11.32 28.13 -10.86
CA LYS A 96 10.97 29.28 -11.73
C LYS A 96 9.73 29.05 -12.62
N VAL A 97 8.77 28.24 -12.18
CA VAL A 97 7.51 28.05 -12.89
C VAL A 97 6.61 29.25 -12.56
N SER A 98 6.36 30.08 -13.57
CA SER A 98 5.47 31.24 -13.48
C SER A 98 4.00 30.78 -13.43
N GLU A 99 3.25 31.27 -12.44
CA GLU A 99 1.82 30.99 -12.23
C GLU A 99 0.89 31.61 -13.30
N LYS A 100 1.45 32.25 -14.34
CA LYS A 100 0.65 32.82 -15.43
C LYS A 100 0.11 31.72 -16.34
N LYS A 101 -1.21 31.54 -16.26
CA LYS A 101 -2.04 31.03 -17.36
C LYS A 101 -1.81 31.82 -18.63
#